data_AF-A0A0Q4AWV8-F1
#
_entry.id   AF-A0A0Q4AWV8-F1
#
_cell.length_a   1.000
_cell.length_b   1.000
_cell.length_c   1.000
_cell.angle_alpha   90.00
_cell.angle_beta   90.00
_cell.angle_gamma   90.00
#
_symmetry.space_group_name_H-M   'P 1'
#
loop_
_entity.id
_entity.type
_entity.pdbx_description
1 polymer ?
#
loop_
_entity_poly.entity_id
_entity_poly.type
_entity_poly.pdbx_seq_one_letter_code
_entity_poly.pdbx_strand_id
1 'polypeptide(L)'
;MASFTPFPAYKGDGKVSIAVTPHQEPTENWSLSMWVDWDDDGEFEPSEQKTVPLEKGTKNAVVVSYDLAGYTVGVKCMRLMMAPTSEITGPCAVPTLGDVQDFTLELFEGGFPQAGDLLLTKLRIGKSGKRLSATQDITFDMYNLSDTDFDRAAQVRIFVDDLPPVEELVDCHGANRLAAYKGKREVTL
;
A
#
# COMPACT_ATOMS: atom_id res chain seq x y z
N MET A 1 -5.96 -3.80 25.42
CA MET A 1 -5.44 -2.65 24.66
C MET A 1 -5.52 -3.01 23.19
N ALA A 2 -6.21 -2.24 22.36
CA ALA A 2 -6.13 -2.42 20.91
C ALA A 2 -4.70 -2.05 20.50
N SER A 3 -3.98 -2.97 19.84
CA SER A 3 -2.69 -2.60 19.25
C SER A 3 -2.99 -1.78 18.00
N PHE A 4 -2.73 -0.48 18.07
CA PHE A 4 -2.69 0.34 16.86
C PHE A 4 -1.36 0.05 16.18
N THR A 5 -1.41 -0.61 15.03
CA THR A 5 -0.24 -0.80 14.18
C THR A 5 0.01 0.52 13.46
N PRO A 6 1.20 1.15 13.58
CA PRO A 6 1.53 2.36 12.83
C PRO A 6 1.38 2.14 11.33
N PHE A 7 1.01 3.19 10.60
CA PHE A 7 1.02 3.18 9.16
C PHE A 7 2.48 3.12 8.66
N PRO A 8 2.91 2.08 7.94
CA PRO A 8 4.30 1.97 7.52
C PRO A 8 4.61 2.90 6.34
N ALA A 9 5.78 3.53 6.37
CA ALA A 9 6.35 4.28 5.25
C ALA A 9 7.85 3.96 5.14
N TYR A 10 8.41 4.04 3.93
CA TYR A 10 9.80 3.64 3.68
C TYR A 10 10.53 4.75 2.92
N LYS A 11 11.63 5.26 3.47
CA LYS A 11 12.39 6.38 2.85
C LYS A 11 12.86 6.06 1.43
N GLY A 12 13.23 4.81 1.18
CA GLY A 12 13.70 4.32 -0.12
C GLY A 12 12.64 4.37 -1.22
N ASP A 13 11.35 4.44 -0.85
CA ASP A 13 10.26 4.63 -1.82
C ASP A 13 10.13 6.11 -2.24
N GLY A 14 10.86 7.01 -1.55
CA GLY A 14 10.93 8.45 -1.81
C GLY A 14 9.69 9.24 -1.40
N LYS A 15 8.52 8.59 -1.40
CA LYS A 15 7.23 9.22 -1.13
C LYS A 15 6.28 8.25 -0.44
N VAL A 16 5.50 8.75 0.52
CA VAL A 16 4.32 8.06 1.06
C VAL A 16 3.04 8.71 0.55
N SER A 17 2.03 7.90 0.23
CA SER A 17 0.70 8.36 -0.16
C SER A 17 -0.36 7.72 0.74
N ILE A 18 -1.18 8.56 1.37
CA ILE A 18 -2.22 8.15 2.31
C ILE A 18 -3.56 8.46 1.65
N ALA A 19 -4.34 7.42 1.39
CA ALA A 19 -5.68 7.52 0.85
C ALA A 19 -6.70 7.55 1.99
N VAL A 20 -7.52 8.59 2.03
CA VAL A 20 -8.55 8.79 3.05
C VAL A 20 -9.90 8.84 2.36
N THR A 21 -10.81 7.97 2.79
CA THR A 21 -12.15 7.86 2.20
C THR A 21 -13.19 8.40 3.18
N PRO A 22 -13.99 9.41 2.80
CA PRO A 22 -15.11 9.86 3.61
C PRO A 22 -16.11 8.74 3.85
N HIS A 23 -16.54 8.54 5.10
CA HIS A 23 -17.60 7.57 5.41
C HIS A 23 -18.96 8.04 4.86
N GLN A 24 -19.22 9.35 4.92
CA GLN A 24 -20.41 10.00 4.38
C GLN A 24 -20.02 10.96 3.26
N GLU A 25 -20.97 11.25 2.37
CA GLU A 25 -20.76 12.22 1.29
C GLU A 25 -20.58 13.62 1.90
N PRO A 26 -19.45 14.30 1.62
CA PRO A 26 -19.23 15.65 2.11
C PRO A 26 -20.25 16.63 1.54
N THR A 27 -20.64 17.61 2.34
CA THR A 27 -21.41 18.76 1.83
C THR A 27 -20.47 19.74 1.13
N GLU A 28 -21.01 20.87 0.70
CA GLU A 28 -20.20 21.92 0.09
C GLU A 28 -19.15 22.48 1.06
N ASN A 29 -17.96 22.82 0.55
CA ASN A 29 -16.85 23.43 1.28
C ASN A 29 -16.30 22.58 2.44
N TRP A 30 -16.21 21.26 2.27
CA TRP A 30 -15.46 20.40 3.18
C TRP A 30 -14.03 20.22 2.72
N SER A 31 -13.13 19.99 3.68
CA SER A 31 -11.73 19.66 3.44
C SER A 31 -11.27 18.53 4.35
N LEU A 32 -10.23 17.84 3.91
CA LEU A 32 -9.36 17.04 4.77
C LEU A 32 -8.11 17.87 5.06
N SER A 33 -7.77 18.02 6.32
CA SER A 33 -6.48 18.52 6.76
C SER A 33 -5.70 17.44 7.50
N MET A 34 -4.41 17.36 7.23
CA MET A 34 -3.53 16.37 7.81
C MET A 34 -2.23 16.99 8.27
N TRP A 35 -1.84 16.71 9.50
CA TRP A 35 -0.58 17.11 10.12
C TRP A 35 0.22 15.88 10.46
N VAL A 36 1.53 15.91 10.22
CA VAL A 36 2.47 14.88 10.64
C VAL A 36 3.61 15.60 11.35
N ASP A 37 3.79 15.31 12.63
CA ASP A 37 4.89 15.79 13.46
C ASP A 37 6.17 15.08 12.97
N TRP A 38 6.88 15.74 12.06
CA TRP A 38 8.01 15.17 11.33
C TRP A 38 9.31 15.33 12.09
N ASP A 39 9.44 16.37 12.91
CA ASP A 39 10.62 16.69 13.70
C ASP A 39 10.56 16.17 15.15
N ASP A 40 9.46 15.50 15.52
CA ASP A 40 9.23 14.83 16.79
C ASP A 40 9.22 15.79 18.00
N ASP A 41 8.76 17.02 17.80
CA ASP A 41 8.72 18.04 18.85
C ASP A 41 7.43 18.01 19.69
N GLY A 42 6.43 17.23 19.24
CA GLY A 42 5.14 17.04 19.90
C GLY A 42 4.12 18.13 19.61
N GLU A 43 4.43 19.07 18.72
CA GLU A 43 3.53 20.07 18.19
C GLU A 43 3.18 19.77 16.73
N PHE A 44 2.12 20.40 16.22
CA PHE A 44 1.75 20.30 14.80
C PHE A 44 1.89 21.68 14.20
N GLU A 45 2.98 21.89 13.47
CA GLU A 45 3.30 23.18 12.90
C GLU A 45 2.50 23.46 11.60
N PRO A 46 2.34 24.74 11.22
CA PRO A 46 1.79 25.09 9.90
C PRO A 46 2.58 24.49 8.72
N SER A 47 3.89 24.26 8.90
CA SER A 47 4.79 23.65 7.91
C SER A 47 4.46 22.18 7.63
N GLU A 48 3.82 21.51 8.59
CA GLU A 48 3.47 20.09 8.59
C GLU A 48 2.05 19.82 8.09
N GLN A 49 1.27 20.89 7.95
CA GLN A 49 -0.11 20.83 7.51
C GLN A 49 -0.22 20.67 6.00
N LYS A 50 -1.07 19.72 5.57
CA LYS A 50 -1.60 19.67 4.21
C LYS A 50 -3.12 19.65 4.24
N THR A 51 -3.73 20.59 3.54
CA THR A 51 -5.19 20.68 3.42
C THR A 51 -5.60 20.48 1.97
N VAL A 52 -6.57 19.61 1.75
CA VAL A 52 -7.11 19.26 0.43
C VAL A 52 -8.63 19.35 0.46
N PRO A 53 -9.26 19.98 -0.54
CA PRO A 53 -10.72 20.06 -0.61
C PRO A 53 -11.31 18.68 -0.89
N LEU A 54 -12.49 18.43 -0.34
CA LEU A 54 -13.28 17.24 -0.66
C LEU A 54 -14.29 17.55 -1.76
N GLU A 55 -14.56 16.56 -2.59
CA GLU A 55 -15.60 16.65 -3.60
C GLU A 55 -16.99 16.47 -2.94
N LYS A 56 -17.91 17.40 -3.24
CA LYS A 56 -19.28 17.36 -2.74
C LYS A 56 -20.03 16.16 -3.32
N GLY A 57 -20.77 15.46 -2.46
CA GLY A 57 -21.68 14.39 -2.92
C GLY A 57 -20.99 13.11 -3.40
N THR A 58 -19.68 12.97 -3.20
CA THR A 58 -18.94 11.73 -3.54
C THR A 58 -18.17 11.22 -2.34
N LYS A 59 -18.01 9.89 -2.24
CA LYS A 59 -17.14 9.25 -1.25
C LYS A 59 -15.80 8.85 -1.87
N ASN A 60 -15.33 9.65 -2.82
CA ASN A 60 -14.06 9.38 -3.49
C ASN A 60 -12.93 9.49 -2.47
N ALA A 61 -11.98 8.54 -2.53
CA ALA A 61 -10.79 8.62 -1.72
C ALA A 61 -9.96 9.83 -2.14
N VAL A 62 -9.51 10.61 -1.16
CA VAL A 62 -8.56 11.70 -1.37
C VAL A 62 -7.17 11.23 -0.96
N VAL A 63 -6.19 11.49 -1.82
CA VAL A 63 -4.81 11.05 -1.60
C VAL A 63 -3.96 12.24 -1.18
N VAL A 64 -3.38 12.17 0.01
CA VAL A 64 -2.37 13.12 0.50
C VAL A 64 -1.00 12.46 0.46
N SER A 65 0.03 13.23 0.15
CA SER A 65 1.32 12.73 -0.29
C SER A 65 2.46 13.50 0.34
N TYR A 66 3.51 12.83 0.81
CA TYR A 66 4.71 13.45 1.40
C TYR A 66 5.97 12.88 0.77
N ASP A 67 6.89 13.77 0.43
CA ASP A 67 8.27 13.40 0.09
C ASP A 67 8.99 13.03 1.39
N LEU A 68 9.75 11.94 1.39
CA LEU A 68 10.36 11.37 2.59
C LEU A 68 11.85 11.67 2.74
N ALA A 69 12.48 12.31 1.75
CA ALA A 69 13.93 12.45 1.69
C ALA A 69 14.50 13.22 2.91
N GLY A 70 13.77 14.22 3.39
CA GLY A 70 14.20 15.14 4.46
C GLY A 70 13.91 14.67 5.89
N TYR A 71 13.12 13.62 6.09
CA TYR A 71 12.64 13.25 7.43
C TYR A 71 13.48 12.16 8.09
N THR A 72 13.54 12.17 9.43
CA THR A 72 14.22 11.16 10.22
C THR A 72 13.36 9.91 10.36
N VAL A 73 14.00 8.74 10.38
CA VAL A 73 13.31 7.46 10.63
C VAL A 73 12.77 7.41 12.06
N GLY A 74 11.67 6.69 12.26
CA GLY A 74 11.01 6.57 13.56
C GLY A 74 9.49 6.74 13.46
N VAL A 75 8.84 6.69 14.61
CA VAL A 75 7.40 6.86 14.74
C VAL A 75 7.07 8.35 14.79
N LYS A 76 6.20 8.79 13.88
CA LYS A 76 5.69 10.16 13.72
C LYS A 76 4.24 10.23 14.17
N CYS A 77 3.90 11.23 14.98
CA CYS A 77 2.51 11.50 15.33
C CYS A 77 1.79 12.11 14.13
N MET A 78 0.55 11.72 13.88
CA MET A 78 -0.23 12.22 12.77
C MET A 78 -1.67 12.51 13.21
N ARG A 79 -2.24 13.61 12.73
CA ARG A 79 -3.64 13.96 12.93
C ARG A 79 -4.32 14.21 11.60
N LEU A 80 -5.55 13.70 11.46
CA LEU A 80 -6.45 14.00 10.35
C LEU A 80 -7.67 14.71 10.91
N MET A 81 -8.13 15.72 10.17
CA MET A 81 -9.38 16.40 10.43
C MET A 81 -10.17 16.49 9.12
N MET A 82 -11.35 15.89 9.10
CA MET A 82 -12.27 15.99 7.98
C MET A 82 -13.49 16.80 8.44
N ALA A 83 -13.62 18.04 7.96
CA ALA A 83 -14.61 19.00 8.47
C ALA A 83 -14.95 20.07 7.42
N PRO A 84 -15.98 20.90 7.64
CA PRO A 84 -16.15 22.15 6.89
C PRO A 84 -14.86 22.99 6.93
N THR A 85 -14.40 23.47 5.78
CA THR A 85 -13.11 24.16 5.64
C THR A 85 -12.96 25.36 6.58
N SER A 86 -14.06 26.06 6.88
CA SER A 86 -14.08 27.18 7.82
C SER A 86 -13.85 26.80 9.28
N GLU A 87 -14.06 25.53 9.64
CA GLU A 87 -13.87 25.01 11.00
C GLU A 87 -12.47 24.44 11.22
N ILE A 88 -11.69 24.24 10.14
CA ILE A 88 -10.29 23.80 10.21
C ILE A 88 -9.39 25.02 10.50
N THR A 89 -9.41 25.49 11.74
CA THR A 89 -8.59 26.64 12.17
C THR A 89 -7.22 26.25 12.71
N GLY A 90 -6.95 24.95 12.89
CA GLY A 90 -5.68 24.43 13.37
C GLY A 90 -5.81 23.00 13.92
N PRO A 91 -4.69 22.38 14.34
CA PRO A 91 -4.66 20.99 14.79
C PRO A 91 -5.48 20.77 16.07
N CYS A 92 -5.67 21.80 16.90
CA CYS A 92 -6.46 21.75 18.14
C CYS A 92 -7.93 22.17 17.95
N ALA A 93 -8.37 22.46 16.72
CA ALA A 93 -9.75 22.82 16.47
C ALA A 93 -10.67 21.63 16.77
N VAL A 94 -11.86 21.92 17.30
CA VAL A 94 -12.90 20.93 17.57
C VAL A 94 -14.06 21.23 16.63
N PRO A 95 -14.12 20.59 15.46
CA PRO A 95 -15.18 20.87 14.50
C PRO A 95 -16.54 20.40 15.07
N THR A 96 -17.58 21.16 14.78
CA THR A 96 -18.97 20.82 15.13
C THR A 96 -19.53 19.73 14.22
N LEU A 97 -19.00 19.63 13.00
CA LEU A 97 -19.32 18.61 12.01
C LEU A 97 -18.03 17.97 11.50
N GLY A 98 -18.02 16.65 11.40
CA GLY A 98 -16.89 15.91 10.87
C GLY A 98 -16.24 15.00 11.91
N ASP A 99 -14.97 14.68 11.70
CA ASP A 99 -14.21 13.80 12.57
C ASP A 99 -12.74 14.23 12.66
N VAL A 100 -12.14 13.94 13.82
CA VAL A 100 -10.71 14.12 14.10
C VAL A 100 -10.16 12.78 14.55
N GLN A 101 -9.10 12.33 13.89
CA GLN A 101 -8.51 11.03 14.17
C GLN A 101 -6.99 11.16 14.27
N ASP A 102 -6.44 10.57 15.33
CA ASP A 102 -5.01 10.52 15.59
C ASP A 102 -4.46 9.15 15.25
N PHE A 103 -3.32 9.13 14.57
CA PHE A 103 -2.61 7.91 14.17
C PHE A 103 -1.11 8.10 14.36
N THR A 104 -0.39 7.01 14.14
CA THR A 104 1.06 7.03 14.03
C THR A 104 1.47 6.53 12.66
N LEU A 105 2.49 7.16 12.10
CA LEU A 105 3.21 6.70 10.92
C LEU A 105 4.58 6.22 11.38
N GLU A 106 5.05 5.06 10.94
CA GLU A 106 6.43 4.63 11.21
C GLU A 106 7.23 4.71 9.92
N LEU A 107 8.24 5.59 9.92
CA LEU A 107 9.15 5.79 8.81
C LEU A 107 10.37 4.89 8.98
N PHE A 108 10.49 3.90 8.11
CA PHE A 108 11.61 2.97 8.05
C PHE A 108 12.68 3.44 7.07
N GLU A 109 13.92 3.01 7.30
CA GLU A 109 15.01 3.14 6.33
C GLU A 109 14.85 2.12 5.20
N GLY A 110 15.40 2.41 4.02
CA GLY A 110 15.30 1.52 2.85
C GLY A 110 13.92 1.55 2.20
N GLY A 111 13.67 0.64 1.26
CA GLY A 111 12.38 0.50 0.57
C GLY A 111 11.48 -0.58 1.19
N PHE A 112 10.25 -0.69 0.72
CA PHE A 112 9.31 -1.71 1.20
C PHE A 112 9.93 -3.13 1.14
N PRO A 113 9.97 -3.90 2.26
CA PRO A 113 10.69 -5.18 2.32
C PRO A 113 10.21 -6.25 1.34
N GLN A 114 8.94 -6.19 0.92
CA GLN A 114 8.35 -7.13 -0.05
C GLN A 114 8.20 -6.48 -1.44
N ALA A 115 8.96 -5.41 -1.72
CA ALA A 115 8.94 -4.75 -3.02
C ALA A 115 9.28 -5.75 -4.14
N GLY A 116 8.34 -5.90 -5.08
CA GLY A 116 8.45 -6.84 -6.20
C GLY A 116 8.34 -8.32 -5.83
N ASP A 117 7.92 -8.66 -4.61
CA ASP A 117 7.81 -10.04 -4.13
C ASP A 117 6.56 -10.75 -4.69
N LEU A 118 6.76 -11.96 -5.19
CA LEU A 118 5.73 -12.85 -5.73
C LEU A 118 5.72 -14.16 -4.93
N LEU A 119 4.64 -14.38 -4.20
CA LEU A 119 4.45 -15.59 -3.40
C LEU A 119 3.80 -16.70 -4.23
N LEU A 120 4.40 -17.89 -4.17
CA LEU A 120 3.75 -19.12 -4.62
C LEU A 120 2.89 -19.67 -3.48
N THR A 121 1.58 -19.66 -3.65
CA THR A 121 0.61 -20.05 -2.59
C THR A 121 0.10 -21.48 -2.73
N LYS A 122 0.23 -22.07 -3.91
CA LYS A 122 -0.22 -23.44 -4.19
C LYS A 122 0.58 -24.03 -5.34
N LEU A 123 0.89 -25.32 -5.27
CA LEU A 123 1.51 -26.10 -6.33
C LEU A 123 0.71 -27.38 -6.55
N ARG A 124 0.36 -27.68 -7.80
CA ARG A 124 -0.34 -28.89 -8.23
C ARG A 124 0.48 -29.54 -9.35
N ILE A 125 0.90 -30.78 -9.09
CA ILE A 125 1.77 -31.57 -9.98
C ILE A 125 1.25 -33.00 -10.09
N GLY A 126 -0.08 -33.14 -10.23
CA GLY A 126 -0.75 -34.43 -10.33
C GLY A 126 -0.57 -35.32 -9.09
N LYS A 127 -0.51 -36.64 -9.30
CA LYS A 127 -0.42 -37.66 -8.23
C LYS A 127 0.96 -37.71 -7.56
N SER A 128 2.02 -37.32 -8.28
CA SER A 128 3.40 -37.37 -7.82
C SER A 128 4.27 -36.41 -8.64
N GLY A 129 5.16 -35.69 -7.97
CA GLY A 129 6.22 -34.90 -8.61
C GLY A 129 7.42 -35.73 -9.10
N LYS A 130 7.58 -36.95 -8.57
CA LYS A 130 8.65 -37.86 -8.98
C LYS A 130 8.39 -38.40 -10.39
N ARG A 131 9.38 -38.28 -11.27
CA ARG A 131 9.32 -38.66 -12.69
C ARG A 131 8.13 -38.02 -13.41
N LEU A 132 7.96 -36.72 -13.21
CA LEU A 132 6.93 -35.94 -13.91
C LEU A 132 7.06 -36.16 -15.43
N SER A 133 5.98 -36.57 -16.09
CA SER A 133 6.01 -36.73 -17.56
C SER A 133 6.04 -35.39 -18.26
N ALA A 134 6.66 -35.30 -19.43
CA ALA A 134 6.72 -34.08 -20.24
C ALA A 134 5.36 -33.53 -20.70
N THR A 135 4.28 -34.32 -20.59
CA THR A 135 2.91 -33.91 -20.94
C THR A 135 2.03 -33.63 -19.73
N GLN A 136 2.61 -33.60 -18.52
CA GLN A 136 1.86 -33.34 -17.31
C GLN A 136 2.02 -31.89 -16.88
N ASP A 137 0.89 -31.19 -16.82
CA ASP A 137 0.81 -29.81 -16.37
C ASP A 137 1.39 -29.60 -14.97
N ILE A 138 2.09 -28.48 -14.81
CA ILE A 138 2.49 -27.90 -13.53
C ILE A 138 1.63 -26.66 -13.32
N THR A 139 0.70 -26.74 -12.37
CA THR A 139 -0.17 -25.59 -12.05
C THR A 139 0.21 -25.00 -10.70
N PHE A 140 0.39 -23.69 -10.61
CA PHE A 140 0.64 -22.99 -9.35
C PHE A 140 -0.14 -21.68 -9.24
N ASP A 141 -0.37 -21.27 -8.01
CA ASP A 141 -1.03 -20.00 -7.71
C ASP A 141 0.03 -18.96 -7.33
N MET A 142 0.15 -17.90 -8.14
CA MET A 142 1.03 -16.76 -7.90
C MET A 142 0.26 -15.61 -7.25
N TYR A 143 0.83 -15.00 -6.22
CA TYR A 143 0.24 -13.89 -5.46
C TYR A 143 1.23 -12.72 -5.36
N ASN A 144 0.78 -11.51 -5.62
CA ASN A 144 1.61 -10.31 -5.47
C ASN A 144 1.59 -9.82 -4.01
N LEU A 145 2.73 -9.94 -3.33
CA LEU A 145 2.94 -9.40 -1.98
C LEU A 145 3.48 -7.96 -2.00
N SER A 146 3.87 -7.46 -3.17
CA SER A 146 4.35 -6.09 -3.34
C SER A 146 3.26 -5.06 -3.08
N ASP A 147 3.68 -3.88 -2.66
CA ASP A 147 2.89 -2.66 -2.51
C ASP A 147 2.58 -1.97 -3.85
N THR A 148 3.13 -2.51 -4.93
CA THR A 148 3.01 -2.03 -6.30
C THR A 148 2.45 -3.11 -7.22
N ASP A 149 1.72 -2.69 -8.26
CA ASP A 149 1.24 -3.61 -9.29
C ASP A 149 2.43 -4.31 -9.97
N PHE A 150 2.35 -5.63 -10.12
CA PHE A 150 3.32 -6.40 -10.89
C PHE A 150 2.85 -6.45 -12.35
N ASP A 151 3.40 -5.57 -13.18
CA ASP A 151 3.06 -5.38 -14.61
C ASP A 151 4.27 -5.70 -15.51
N ARG A 152 4.81 -6.91 -15.36
CA ARG A 152 5.98 -7.41 -16.11
C ARG A 152 5.96 -8.91 -16.30
N ALA A 153 6.83 -9.46 -17.14
CA ALA A 153 7.01 -10.91 -17.21
C ALA A 153 7.64 -11.46 -15.91
N ALA A 154 7.11 -12.56 -15.40
CA ALA A 154 7.70 -13.32 -14.30
C ALA A 154 8.46 -14.54 -14.86
N GLN A 155 9.74 -14.68 -14.49
CA GLN A 155 10.52 -15.87 -14.84
C GLN A 155 10.26 -16.97 -13.80
N VAL A 156 9.81 -18.12 -14.28
CA VAL A 156 9.60 -19.33 -13.48
C VAL A 156 10.71 -20.31 -13.82
N ARG A 157 11.45 -20.75 -12.80
CA ARG A 157 12.46 -21.80 -12.93
C ARG A 157 12.01 -23.06 -12.20
N ILE A 158 11.93 -24.16 -12.92
CA ILE A 158 11.39 -25.44 -12.46
C ILE A 158 12.52 -26.45 -12.35
N PHE A 159 12.62 -27.13 -11.22
CA PHE A 159 13.54 -28.24 -10.99
C PHE A 159 12.72 -29.51 -10.70
N VAL A 160 12.93 -30.55 -11.50
CA VAL A 160 12.26 -31.85 -11.32
C VAL A 160 13.30 -32.94 -11.26
N ASP A 161 13.33 -33.67 -10.14
CA ASP A 161 14.33 -34.70 -9.87
C ASP A 161 15.77 -34.18 -10.14
N ASP A 162 16.58 -34.93 -10.88
CA ASP A 162 17.96 -34.57 -11.25
C ASP A 162 18.08 -34.01 -12.68
N LEU A 163 16.98 -33.55 -13.27
CA LEU A 163 16.96 -33.01 -14.63
C LEU A 163 17.44 -31.55 -14.67
N PRO A 164 17.97 -31.08 -15.81
CA PRO A 164 18.24 -29.66 -16.01
C PRO A 164 16.99 -28.80 -15.77
N PRO A 165 17.14 -27.59 -15.21
CA PRO A 165 16.01 -26.73 -14.95
C PRO A 165 15.32 -26.28 -16.24
N VAL A 166 13.99 -26.16 -16.18
CA VAL A 166 13.18 -25.53 -17.22
C VAL A 166 12.90 -24.10 -16.81
N GLU A 167 13.03 -23.16 -17.75
CA GLU A 167 12.71 -21.76 -17.55
C GLU A 167 11.57 -21.34 -18.45
N GLU A 168 10.56 -20.71 -17.85
CA GLU A 168 9.39 -20.21 -18.57
C GLU A 168 9.07 -18.77 -18.16
N LEU A 169 8.50 -18.01 -19.09
CA LEU A 169 8.05 -16.65 -18.85
C LEU A 169 6.54 -16.63 -18.74
N VAL A 170 6.03 -16.16 -17.61
CA VAL A 170 4.62 -15.89 -17.39
C VAL A 170 4.37 -14.41 -17.69
N ASP A 171 3.62 -14.13 -18.75
CA ASP A 171 3.22 -12.77 -19.10
C ASP A 171 2.23 -12.22 -18.04
N CYS A 172 2.66 -11.23 -17.27
CA CYS A 172 1.79 -10.48 -16.36
C CYS A 172 1.65 -9.02 -16.79
N HIS A 173 1.67 -8.73 -18.09
CA HIS A 173 1.50 -7.37 -18.59
C HIS A 173 0.03 -6.94 -18.72
N GLY A 174 -0.24 -5.65 -18.48
CA GLY A 174 -1.50 -4.97 -18.78
C GLY A 174 -2.71 -5.61 -18.11
N ALA A 175 -3.54 -6.30 -18.91
CA ALA A 175 -4.73 -6.99 -18.42
C ALA A 175 -4.39 -8.20 -17.51
N ASN A 176 -3.19 -8.76 -17.67
CA ASN A 176 -2.70 -9.90 -16.90
C ASN A 176 -1.93 -9.49 -15.62
N ARG A 177 -1.82 -8.18 -15.34
CA ARG A 177 -1.05 -7.68 -14.20
C ARG A 177 -1.61 -8.16 -12.86
N LEU A 178 -0.73 -8.36 -11.90
CA LEU A 178 -1.14 -8.68 -10.53
C LEU A 178 -1.20 -7.39 -9.71
N ALA A 179 -2.40 -6.98 -9.32
CA ALA A 179 -2.59 -5.78 -8.50
C ALA A 179 -1.82 -5.87 -7.16
N ALA A 180 -1.33 -4.73 -6.67
CA ALA A 180 -0.63 -4.62 -5.37
C ALA A 180 -1.40 -5.32 -4.23
N TYR A 181 -0.68 -6.07 -3.40
CA TYR A 181 -1.17 -6.82 -2.24
C TYR A 181 -2.31 -7.83 -2.44
N LYS A 182 -2.90 -7.95 -3.62
CA LYS A 182 -4.16 -8.71 -3.82
C LYS A 182 -4.21 -9.50 -5.13
N GLY A 183 -3.37 -9.15 -6.10
CA GLY A 183 -3.32 -9.80 -7.39
C GLY A 183 -2.95 -11.26 -7.25
N LYS A 184 -3.83 -12.15 -7.72
CA LYS A 184 -3.62 -13.59 -7.72
C LYS A 184 -3.91 -14.17 -9.09
N ARG A 185 -3.08 -15.11 -9.53
CA ARG A 185 -3.29 -15.85 -10.78
C ARG A 185 -2.90 -17.29 -10.64
N GLU A 186 -3.73 -18.18 -11.16
CA GLU A 186 -3.36 -19.56 -11.43
C GLU A 186 -2.60 -19.60 -12.77
N VAL A 187 -1.42 -20.21 -12.76
CA VAL A 187 -0.54 -20.39 -13.91
C VAL A 187 -0.42 -21.88 -14.16
N THR A 188 -0.60 -22.29 -15.41
CA THR A 188 -0.32 -23.65 -15.86
C THR A 188 0.80 -23.60 -16.88
N LEU A 189 1.83 -24.40 -16.62
CA LEU A 189 2.97 -24.67 -17.49
C LEU A 189 2.88 -26.10 -18.03
#